data_AF-A0A0D0CU17-F1
#
_entry.id   AF-A0A0D0CU17-F1
#
_cell.length_a   1.000
_cell.length_b   1.000
_cell.length_c   1.000
_cell.angle_alpha   90.00
_cell.angle_beta   90.00
_cell.angle_gamma   90.00
#
_symmetry.space_group_name_H-M   'P 1'
#
loop_
_entity.id
_entity.type
_entity.pdbx_description
1 polymer ?
#
loop_
_entity_poly.entity_id
_entity_poly.type
_entity_poly.pdbx_seq_one_letter_code
_entity_poly.pdbx_strand_id
1 'polypeptide(L)'
;YITHLLEEYGLLNCNPVGLPMVPVCQFGRDTDVHPDVPSLSSTFPKLNNESLYLALLTQPDIVHSILTLAQFSSKLELHLDTAVKHVLCYL
;
A
#
# COMPACT_ATOMS: atom_id res chain seq x y z
N TYR A 1 0.67 7.05 15.38
CA TYR A 1 -0.24 7.01 14.21
C TYR A 1 0.11 5.83 13.30
N ILE A 2 1.39 5.67 12.90
CA ILE A 2 1.86 4.48 12.13
C ILE A 2 1.43 3.14 12.75
N THR A 3 1.63 2.94 14.06
CA THR A 3 1.30 1.68 14.73
C THR A 3 -0.19 1.35 14.72
N HIS A 4 -1.06 2.36 14.89
CA HIS A 4 -2.51 2.21 14.78
C HIS A 4 -2.93 1.84 13.36
N LEU A 5 -2.30 2.45 12.36
CA LEU A 5 -2.56 2.13 10.95
C LEU A 5 -2.12 0.70 10.63
N LEU A 6 -0.93 0.30 11.07
CA LEU A 6 -0.44 -1.08 10.93
C LEU A 6 -1.37 -2.06 11.66
N GLU A 7 -1.95 -1.70 12.80
CA GLU A 7 -2.92 -2.54 13.50
C GLU A 7 -4.24 -2.68 12.74
N GLU A 8 -4.79 -1.57 12.23
CA GLU A 8 -6.05 -1.52 11.46
C GLU A 8 -6.00 -2.40 10.21
N TYR A 9 -4.85 -2.44 9.53
CA TYR A 9 -4.66 -3.25 8.33
C TYR A 9 -3.98 -4.61 8.59
N GLY A 10 -3.75 -4.98 9.86
CA GLY A 10 -3.18 -6.29 10.25
C GLY A 10 -1.68 -6.47 9.93
N LEU A 11 -0.94 -5.38 9.80
CA LEU A 11 0.46 -5.30 9.41
C LEU A 11 1.46 -5.17 10.58
N LEU A 12 1.01 -5.17 11.84
CA LEU A 12 1.89 -5.03 13.02
C LEU A 12 3.02 -6.08 13.09
N ASN A 13 2.78 -7.29 12.58
CA ASN A 13 3.74 -8.40 12.55
C ASN A 13 4.28 -8.66 11.14
N CYS A 14 4.18 -7.69 10.23
CA CYS A 14 4.70 -7.87 8.88
C CYS A 14 6.22 -7.87 8.83
N ASN A 15 6.76 -8.60 7.85
CA ASN A 15 8.19 -8.59 7.58
C ASN A 15 8.57 -7.24 6.97
N PRO A 16 9.52 -6.51 7.59
CA PRO A 16 9.94 -5.22 7.06
C PRO A 16 10.61 -5.40 5.70
N VAL A 17 10.28 -4.53 4.75
CA VAL A 17 10.81 -4.59 3.40
C VAL A 17 11.91 -3.54 3.22
N GLY A 18 12.97 -3.88 2.48
CA GLY A 18 14.09 -2.95 2.25
C GLY A 18 13.86 -1.90 1.14
N LEU A 19 12.81 -2.04 0.33
CA LEU A 19 12.47 -1.12 -0.76
C LEU A 19 10.95 -0.89 -0.80
N PRO A 20 10.47 0.36 -0.90
CA PRO A 20 9.04 0.66 -0.93
C PRO A 20 8.37 0.20 -2.23
N MET A 21 9.10 0.20 -3.35
CA MET A 21 8.66 -0.32 -4.64
C MET A 21 9.75 -1.14 -5.31
N VAL A 22 9.38 -2.27 -5.90
CA VAL A 22 10.29 -3.07 -6.74
C VAL A 22 10.32 -2.45 -8.15
N PRO A 23 11.49 -2.13 -8.73
CA PRO A 23 11.61 -1.46 -10.04
C PRO A 23 10.97 -2.22 -11.22
N VAL A 24 10.73 -3.52 -11.06
CA VAL A 24 10.16 -4.43 -12.08
C VAL A 24 8.82 -5.00 -11.61
N CYS A 25 8.07 -4.25 -10.81
CA CYS A 25 6.73 -4.68 -10.41
C CYS A 25 5.83 -4.75 -11.65
N GLN A 26 5.76 -5.92 -12.27
CA GLN A 26 4.71 -6.25 -13.22
C GLN A 26 3.43 -6.37 -12.41
N PHE A 27 2.78 -5.23 -12.19
CA PHE A 27 1.42 -5.16 -11.70
C PHE A 27 0.55 -6.10 -12.55
N GLY A 28 -0.02 -7.15 -11.95
CA GLY A 28 -0.89 -8.12 -12.64
C GLY A 28 -0.41 -9.58 -12.76
N ARG A 29 0.51 -10.08 -11.92
CA ARG A 29 0.71 -11.54 -11.79
C ARG A 29 -0.21 -12.12 -10.72
N ASP A 30 -1.04 -13.09 -11.12
CA ASP A 30 -2.00 -13.86 -10.30
C ASP A 30 -1.35 -14.78 -9.24
N THR A 31 -0.27 -14.34 -8.58
CA THR A 31 0.43 -15.17 -7.58
C THR A 31 -0.09 -14.97 -6.16
N ASP A 32 -0.88 -13.94 -5.90
CA ASP A 32 -1.41 -13.69 -4.56
C ASP A 32 -2.88 -14.06 -4.49
N VAL A 33 -3.15 -15.20 -3.82
CA VAL A 33 -4.50 -15.62 -3.44
C VAL A 33 -5.04 -14.59 -2.45
N HIS A 34 -5.75 -13.59 -2.97
CA HIS A 34 -6.35 -12.55 -2.14
C HIS A 34 -7.78 -12.90 -1.76
N PRO A 35 -8.15 -12.81 -0.47
CA PRO A 35 -9.54 -12.85 -0.08
C PRO A 35 -10.27 -11.65 -0.73
N ASP A 36 -11.46 -11.90 -1.25
CA ASP A 36 -12.32 -10.88 -1.85
C ASP A 36 -12.58 -9.78 -0.80
N VAL A 37 -11.96 -8.61 -0.96
CA VAL A 37 -12.14 -7.48 -0.04
C VAL A 37 -13.45 -6.78 -0.44
N PRO A 38 -14.54 -6.85 0.35
CA PRO A 38 -15.88 -6.44 -0.09
C PRO A 38 -16.06 -4.92 -0.33
N SER A 39 -14.98 -4.14 -0.27
CA SER A 39 -15.00 -2.68 -0.34
C SER A 39 -13.72 -2.08 -0.90
N LEU A 40 -13.02 -2.77 -1.82
CA LEU A 40 -11.75 -2.30 -2.39
C LEU A 40 -11.83 -0.83 -2.84
N SER A 41 -12.96 -0.43 -3.43
CA SER A 41 -13.26 0.92 -3.94
C SER A 41 -13.23 2.05 -2.91
N SER A 42 -13.52 1.76 -1.65
CA SER A 42 -13.43 2.75 -0.56
C SER A 42 -12.18 2.55 0.29
N THR A 43 -11.74 1.30 0.45
CA THR A 43 -10.59 0.95 1.28
C THR A 43 -9.27 1.42 0.67
N PHE A 44 -9.06 1.21 -0.64
CA PHE A 44 -7.82 1.59 -1.30
C PHE A 44 -7.57 3.11 -1.26
N PRO A 45 -8.52 3.99 -1.65
CA PRO A 45 -8.29 5.43 -1.58
C PRO A 45 -8.05 5.92 -0.14
N LYS A 46 -8.74 5.35 0.85
CA LYS A 46 -8.53 5.68 2.27
C LYS A 46 -7.10 5.33 2.67
N LEU A 47 -6.69 4.06 2.47
CA LEU A 47 -5.37 3.55 2.81
C LEU A 47 -4.26 4.34 2.11
N ASN A 48 -4.43 4.64 0.81
CA ASN A 48 -3.47 5.39 0.02
C ASN A 48 -3.29 6.83 0.53
N ASN A 49 -4.39 7.50 0.90
CA ASN A 49 -4.35 8.85 1.45
C ASN A 49 -3.74 8.89 2.85
N GLU A 50 -4.04 7.93 3.72
CA GLU A 50 -3.44 7.83 5.06
C GLU A 50 -1.94 7.53 4.96
N SER A 51 -1.55 6.65 4.03
CA SER A 51 -0.14 6.37 3.74
C SER A 51 0.58 7.60 3.22
N LEU A 52 -0.06 8.39 2.34
CA LEU A 52 0.52 9.64 1.83
C LEU A 52 0.72 10.67 2.95
N TYR A 53 -0.24 10.78 3.86
CA TYR A 53 -0.14 11.65 5.02
C TYR A 53 1.06 11.28 5.90
N LEU A 54 1.25 9.97 6.16
CA LEU A 54 2.42 9.46 6.87
C LEU A 54 3.72 9.78 6.14
N ALA A 55 3.79 9.49 4.84
CA ALA A 55 4.97 9.73 4.00
C ALA A 55 5.43 11.19 4.03
N LEU A 56 4.49 12.14 4.00
CA LEU A 56 4.80 13.56 4.07
C LEU A 56 5.39 14.00 5.42
N LEU A 57 5.07 13.29 6.50
CA LEU A 57 5.49 13.65 7.86
C LEU A 57 6.75 12.92 8.34
N THR A 58 6.94 11.66 7.92
CA THR A 58 7.99 10.81 8.48
C THR A 58 9.08 10.46 7.49
N GLN A 59 8.74 10.21 6.22
CA GLN A 59 9.70 9.74 5.24
C GLN A 59 9.31 10.09 3.80
N PRO A 60 9.91 11.14 3.20
CA PRO A 60 9.56 11.59 1.87
C PRO A 60 9.93 10.56 0.77
N ASP A 61 10.81 9.60 1.07
CA ASP A 61 11.30 8.59 0.11
C ASP A 61 10.17 7.70 -0.44
N ILE A 62 9.11 7.47 0.35
CA ILE A 62 7.98 6.64 -0.07
C ILE A 62 6.87 7.44 -0.77
N VAL A 63 6.92 8.78 -0.75
CA VAL A 63 5.91 9.65 -1.38
C VAL A 63 5.78 9.34 -2.86
N HIS A 64 6.90 9.17 -3.55
CA HIS A 64 6.88 8.83 -4.97
C HIS A 64 6.12 7.53 -5.24
N SER A 65 6.36 6.51 -4.40
CA SER A 65 5.70 5.21 -4.52
C SER A 65 4.19 5.30 -4.36
N ILE A 66 3.73 6.04 -3.35
CA ILE A 66 2.30 6.24 -3.06
C ILE A 66 1.63 7.07 -4.17
N LEU A 67 2.29 8.10 -4.68
CA LEU A 67 1.77 8.90 -5.80
C LEU A 67 1.66 8.06 -7.09
N THR A 68 2.61 7.17 -7.34
CA THR A 68 2.53 6.23 -8.47
C THR A 68 1.34 5.28 -8.31
N LEU A 69 1.12 4.73 -7.12
CA LEU A 69 -0.05 3.88 -6.84
C LEU A 69 -1.38 4.65 -6.97
N ALA A 70 -1.41 5.91 -6.57
CA ALA A 70 -2.59 6.78 -6.70
C ALA A 70 -3.05 6.98 -8.15
N GLN A 71 -2.12 6.95 -9.12
CA GLN A 71 -2.45 7.09 -10.55
C GLN A 71 -3.28 5.91 -11.07
N PHE A 72 -3.15 4.73 -10.46
CA PHE A 72 -3.90 3.52 -10.81
C PHE A 72 -5.24 3.42 -10.07
N SER A 73 -5.61 4.40 -9.24
CA SER A 73 -6.88 4.41 -8.50
C SER A 73 -8.14 4.34 -9.39
N SER A 74 -8.02 4.75 -10.66
CA SER A 74 -9.11 4.64 -11.65
C SER A 74 -9.36 3.21 -12.12
N LYS A 75 -8.36 2.32 -12.04
CA LYS A 75 -8.44 0.90 -12.40
C LYS A 75 -8.10 0.07 -11.17
N LEU A 76 -9.11 -0.07 -10.32
CA LEU A 76 -8.95 -0.75 -9.05
C LEU A 76 -8.73 -2.25 -9.25
N GLU A 77 -7.50 -2.69 -9.01
CA GLU A 77 -7.13 -4.09 -9.02
C GLU A 77 -6.63 -4.48 -7.63
N LEU A 78 -6.90 -5.72 -7.21
CA LEU A 78 -6.54 -6.25 -5.89
C LEU A 78 -5.03 -6.10 -5.57
N HIS A 79 -4.19 -6.15 -6.60
CA HIS A 79 -2.75 -6.00 -6.46
C HIS A 79 -2.32 -4.62 -5.93
N LEU A 80 -3.14 -3.58 -6.13
CA LEU A 80 -2.82 -2.22 -5.70
C LEU A 80 -2.91 -2.09 -4.17
N ASP A 81 -3.89 -2.75 -3.55
CA ASP A 81 -4.05 -2.79 -2.09
C ASP A 81 -2.83 -3.47 -1.43
N THR A 82 -2.38 -4.57 -2.01
CA THR A 82 -1.17 -5.28 -1.57
C THR A 82 0.09 -4.45 -1.77
N ALA A 83 0.18 -3.70 -2.86
CA ALA A 83 1.30 -2.80 -3.12
C ALA A 83 1.36 -1.64 -2.10
N VAL A 84 0.21 -1.05 -1.72
CA VAL A 84 0.19 -0.02 -0.67
C VAL A 84 0.56 -0.60 0.69
N LYS A 85 0.05 -1.79 1.03
CA LYS A 85 0.45 -2.51 2.25
C LYS A 85 1.93 -2.84 2.28
N HIS A 86 2.51 -3.20 1.14
CA HIS A 86 3.95 -3.42 1.01
C HIS A 86 4.76 -2.13 1.26
N VAL A 87 4.29 -0.98 0.77
CA VAL A 87 4.90 0.33 1.08
C VAL A 87 4.81 0.62 2.58
N LEU A 88 3.72 0.24 3.25
CA LEU A 88 3.61 0.38 4.70
C LEU A 88 4.56 -0.54 5.47
N CYS A 89 4.86 -1.73 4.96
CA CYS A 89 5.87 -2.62 5.56
C CYS A 89 7.32 -2.11 5.42
N TYR A 90 7.54 -1.02 4.69
CA TYR A 90 8.85 -0.34 4.68
C TYR A 90 9.01 0.61 5.89
N LEU A 91 7.91 0.99 6.54
CA LEU A 91 7.87 1.87 7.72
C LEU A 91 7.89 1.08 9.03
#